data_AF-A0A9W4HRG5-F1
#
_entry.id   AF-A0A9W4HRG5-F1
#
_cell.length_a   1.000
_cell.length_b   1.000
_cell.length_c   1.000
_cell.angle_alpha   90.00
_cell.angle_beta   90.00
_cell.angle_gamma   90.00
#
_symmetry.space_group_name_H-M   'P 1'
#
loop_
_entity.id
_entity.type
_entity.pdbx_description
1 polymer ?
#
loop_
_entity_poly.entity_id
_entity_poly.type
_entity_poly.pdbx_seq_one_letter_code
_entity_poly.pdbx_strand_id
1 'polypeptide(L)' 'MRHLDFVLSPLDQFEVRDLFSLNANLLGNLHLSLTNIGLYLSISIFLILTYSLLATNNNKIIPNN' A
#
# COMPACT_ATOMS: atom_id res chain seq x y z
N MET A 1 12.03 -24.42 -10.35
CA MET A 1 13.02 -23.58 -11.08
C MET A 1 12.93 -22.18 -10.49
N ARG A 2 14.03 -21.60 -10.01
CA ARG A 2 14.03 -20.23 -9.48
C ARG A 2 13.76 -19.27 -10.63
N HIS A 3 12.65 -18.55 -10.58
CA HIS A 3 12.37 -17.44 -11.48
C HIS A 3 13.38 -16.34 -11.15
N LEU A 4 14.46 -16.27 -11.92
CA LEU A 4 15.35 -15.12 -11.86
C LEU A 4 14.62 -14.01 -12.62
N ASP A 5 13.99 -13.11 -11.88
CA ASP A 5 13.43 -11.88 -12.44
C ASP A 5 14.58 -11.10 -13.09
N PHE A 6 14.65 -11.16 -14.41
CA PHE A 6 15.63 -10.40 -15.17
C PHE A 6 15.21 -8.93 -15.10
N VAL A 7 15.81 -8.18 -14.18
CA VAL A 7 15.63 -6.73 -14.08
C VAL A 7 16.29 -6.11 -15.32
N LEU A 8 15.49 -5.66 -16.28
CA LEU A 8 15.98 -5.12 -17.56
C LEU A 8 16.73 -3.81 -17.33
N SER A 9 16.30 -3.04 -16.32
CA SER A 9 17.03 -1.90 -15.79
C SER A 9 16.81 -1.75 -14.28
N PRO A 10 17.81 -1.32 -13.49
CA PRO A 10 17.60 -0.99 -12.08
C PRO A 10 16.49 0.05 -11.83
N LEU A 11 16.06 0.78 -12.85
CA LEU A 11 14.97 1.74 -12.77
C LEU A 11 13.59 1.05 -12.75
N ASP A 12 13.48 -0.17 -13.28
CA ASP A 12 12.21 -0.90 -13.41
C ASP A 12 11.54 -1.18 -12.06
N GLN A 13 12.33 -1.24 -10.98
CA GLN A 13 11.80 -1.42 -9.62
C GLN A 13 10.91 -0.25 -9.14
N PHE A 14 10.99 0.91 -9.79
CA PHE A 14 10.21 2.10 -9.46
C PHE A 14 8.99 2.28 -10.38
N GLU A 15 8.72 1.33 -11.28
CA GLU A 15 7.56 1.40 -12.15
C GLU A 15 6.26 1.31 -11.34
N VAL A 16 5.36 2.27 -11.56
CA VAL A 16 4.02 2.25 -10.97
C VAL A 16 3.13 1.37 -11.83
N ARG A 17 2.57 0.32 -11.22
CA ARG A 17 1.71 -0.66 -11.90
C ARG A 17 0.37 -0.77 -11.19
N ASP A 18 -0.68 -0.98 -11.97
CA ASP A 18 -2.01 -1.33 -11.47
C ASP A 18 -1.98 -2.76 -10.91
N LEU A 19 -2.47 -2.93 -9.68
CA LEU A 19 -2.64 -4.25 -9.06
C LEU A 19 -4.09 -4.71 -9.14
N PHE A 20 -5.03 -3.79 -8.95
CA PHE A 20 -6.46 -4.02 -9.09
C PHE A 20 -7.11 -2.75 -9.65
N SER A 21 -7.81 -2.86 -10.77
CA SER A 21 -8.47 -1.71 -11.40
C SER A 21 -9.93 -1.98 -11.71
N LEU A 22 -10.72 -0.93 -11.61
CA LEU A 22 -12.12 -0.84 -12.01
C LEU A 22 -12.22 0.15 -13.16
N ASN A 23 -12.67 -0.36 -14.31
CA ASN A 23 -12.83 0.39 -15.54
C ASN A 23 -14.31 0.51 -15.87
N ALA A 24 -14.80 1.75 -15.99
CA ALA A 24 -16.17 2.04 -16.33
C ALA A 24 -16.24 2.94 -17.57
N ASN A 25 -16.24 2.29 -18.75
CA ASN A 25 -16.30 2.97 -20.06
C ASN A 25 -17.59 3.81 -20.21
N LEU A 26 -18.72 3.31 -19.69
CA LEU A 26 -20.00 4.03 -19.75
C LEU A 26 -20.06 5.25 -18.81
N LEU A 27 -19.16 5.33 -17.82
CA LEU A 27 -19.09 6.41 -16.85
C LEU A 27 -17.98 7.42 -17.19
N GLY A 28 -17.87 7.78 -18.47
CA GLY A 28 -16.87 8.74 -18.95
C GLY A 28 -15.44 8.18 -18.96
N ASN A 29 -15.27 6.87 -19.20
CA ASN A 29 -13.98 6.18 -19.17
C ASN A 29 -13.26 6.31 -17.82
N LEU A 30 -14.01 6.16 -16.72
CA LEU A 30 -13.45 6.17 -15.37
C LEU A 30 -12.53 4.96 -15.19
N HIS A 31 -11.29 5.23 -14.81
CA HIS A 31 -10.27 4.24 -14.43
C HIS A 31 -9.88 4.49 -12.97
N LEU A 32 -10.34 3.63 -12.07
CA LEU A 32 -9.99 3.68 -10.66
C LEU A 32 -9.15 2.45 -10.33
N SER A 33 -7.95 2.65 -9.81
CA SER A 33 -7.00 1.56 -9.59
C SER A 33 -6.30 1.66 -8.25
N LEU A 34 -6.11 0.49 -7.62
CA LEU A 34 -5.12 0.27 -6.59
C LEU A 34 -3.79 -0.04 -7.27
N THR A 35 -2.90 0.94 -7.31
CA THR A 35 -1.53 0.78 -7.78
C THR A 35 -0.62 0.21 -6.69
N ASN A 36 0.57 -0.26 -7.05
CA ASN A 36 1.58 -0.69 -6.09
C ASN A 36 1.93 0.40 -5.05
N ILE A 37 2.11 1.65 -5.49
CA ILE A 37 2.33 2.78 -4.58
C ILE A 37 1.09 3.07 -3.72
N GLY A 38 -0.11 2.97 -4.29
CA GLY A 38 -1.37 3.08 -3.53
C GLY A 38 -1.50 2.00 -2.46
N LEU A 39 -1.07 0.77 -2.74
CA LEU A 39 -1.00 -0.31 -1.77
C LEU A 39 0.01 -0.02 -0.66
N TYR A 40 1.23 0.42 -0.99
CA TYR A 40 2.24 0.77 0.02
C TYR A 40 1.77 1.89 0.95
N LEU A 41 1.09 2.90 0.42
CA LEU A 41 0.50 3.97 1.22
C LEU A 41 -0.65 3.45 2.10
N SER A 42 -1.48 2.56 1.58
CA SER A 42 -2.58 1.95 2.35
C SER A 42 -2.05 1.11 3.51
N ILE A 43 -1.00 0.30 3.28
CA ILE A 43 -0.30 -0.44 4.34
C ILE A 43 0.30 0.52 5.36
N SER A 44 0.92 1.62 4.93
CA SER A 44 1.50 2.62 5.83
C SER A 44 0.43 3.26 6.73
N ILE A 45 -0.72 3.64 6.17
CA ILE A 45 -1.86 4.16 6.94
C ILE A 45 -2.37 3.11 7.93
N PHE A 46 -2.54 1.86 7.48
CA PHE A 46 -2.97 0.77 8.35
C PHE A 46 -2.02 0.57 9.55
N LEU A 47 -0.71 0.61 9.32
CA LEU A 47 0.29 0.50 10.38
C LEU A 47 0.23 1.69 11.34
N ILE A 48 0.12 2.92 10.83
CA ILE A 48 0.01 4.13 11.66
C ILE A 48 -1.24 4.07 12.55
N LEU A 49 -2.39 3.71 11.97
CA LEU A 49 -3.64 3.62 12.72
C LEU A 49 -3.57 2.51 13.78
N THR A 50 -3.08 1.33 13.39
CA THR A 50 -2.92 0.20 14.32
C THR A 50 -1.98 0.57 15.46
N TYR A 51 -0.82 1.15 15.14
CA TYR A 51 0.13 1.59 16.16
C TYR A 51 -0.46 2.65 17.09
N SER A 52 -1.16 3.65 16.54
CA SER A 52 -1.81 4.68 17.35
C SER A 52 -2.87 4.12 18.29
N LEU A 53 -3.65 3.13 17.84
CA LEU A 53 -4.64 2.47 18.68
C LEU A 53 -3.97 1.63 19.77
N LEU A 54 -2.96 0.82 19.41
CA LEU A 54 -2.23 -0.02 20.37
C LEU A 54 -1.40 0.78 21.38
N ALA A 55 -0.89 1.95 20.98
CA ALA A 55 -0.18 2.87 21.87
C ALA A 55 -1.11 3.59 22.86
N THR A 56 -2.43 3.43 22.75
CA THR A 56 -3.37 4.01 23.70
C THR A 56 -3.18 3.38 25.08
N ASN A 57 -2.69 4.19 26.03
CA ASN A 57 -2.31 3.72 27.36
C ASN A 57 -3.36 4.02 28.45
N ASN A 58 -4.62 4.31 28.09
CA ASN A 58 -5.72 4.60 29.03
C ASN A 58 -5.33 5.57 30.17
N ASN A 59 -4.56 6.61 29.86
CA ASN A 59 -4.05 7.61 30.81
C ASN A 59 -3.16 7.06 31.94
N LYS A 60 -2.61 5.85 31.80
CA LYS A 60 -1.57 5.36 32.73
C LYS A 60 -0.31 6.20 32.56
N ILE A 61 0.32 6.51 33.68
CA ILE A 61 1.59 7.27 33.72
C ILE A 61 2.76 6.37 33.29
N ILE A 62 2.69 5.07 33.60
CA ILE A 62 3.68 4.07 33.19
C ILE A 62 3.35 3.51 31.80
N PRO A 63 4.35 3.27 30.93
CA PRO A 63 4.13 2.57 29.66
C PRO A 63 3.47 1.20 29.87
N ASN A 64 2.71 0.74 28.88
CA ASN A 64 2.13 -0.59 28.92
C ASN A 64 3.25 -1.65 28.82
N ASN A 65 3.22 -2.65 29.71
CA ASN A 65 4.17 -3.77 29.73
C ASN A 65 3.74 -4.89 28.78
#